data_AF-A0AAV1VR28-F1
#
_entry.id   AF-A0AAV1VR28-F1
#
_cell.length_a   1.000
_cell.length_b   1.000
_cell.length_c   1.000
_cell.angle_alpha   90.00
_cell.angle_beta   90.00
_cell.angle_gamma   90.00
#
_symmetry.space_group_name_H-M   'P 1'
#
loop_
_entity.id
_entity.type
_entity.pdbx_description
1 polymer ?
#
loop_
_entity_poly.entity_id
_entity_poly.type
_entity_poly.pdbx_seq_one_letter_code
_entity_poly.pdbx_strand_id
1 'polypeptide(L)' 'MDVFAWSYKDMSGLDPNIASHKIPLYPGVEPKKQKLRRMRSDLSLKVKEEVTKQLEFSFIEVSRHT' A
#
# COMPACT_ATOMS: atom_id res chain seq x y z
N MET A 1 6.06 -25.33 15.12
CA MET A 1 6.25 -23.89 14.89
C MET A 1 5.33 -23.51 13.75
N ASP A 2 4.38 -22.61 14.01
CA ASP A 2 3.52 -22.07 12.97
C ASP A 2 4.31 -20.98 12.24
N VAL A 3 4.61 -21.20 10.97
CA VAL A 3 5.51 -20.34 10.15
C VAL A 3 4.70 -19.34 9.32
N PHE A 4 3.37 -19.50 9.26
CA PHE A 4 2.51 -18.70 8.41
C PHE A 4 1.78 -17.60 9.19
N ALA A 5 1.59 -16.47 8.52
CA ALA A 5 0.73 -15.40 9.01
C ALA A 5 -0.71 -15.64 8.52
N TRP A 6 -1.57 -16.11 9.42
CA TRP A 6 -2.98 -16.38 9.13
C TRP A 6 -3.85 -15.12 9.22
N SER A 7 -3.35 -14.06 9.84
CA SER A 7 -4.04 -12.78 9.98
C SER A 7 -3.11 -11.59 9.72
N TYR A 8 -3.70 -10.42 9.48
CA TYR A 8 -2.96 -9.16 9.31
C TYR A 8 -2.14 -8.77 10.55
N LYS A 9 -2.60 -9.19 11.75
CA LYS A 9 -1.86 -8.98 13.01
C LYS A 9 -0.54 -9.74 13.04
N ASP A 10 -0.49 -10.89 12.37
CA ASP A 10 0.70 -11.75 12.33
C ASP A 10 1.71 -11.28 11.27
N MET A 11 1.32 -10.32 10.43
CA MET A 11 2.16 -9.71 9.40
C MET A 11 2.70 -8.36 9.89
N SER A 12 3.37 -8.30 11.04
CA SER A 12 4.14 -7.09 11.35
C SER A 12 5.24 -6.95 10.29
N GLY A 13 5.07 -6.00 9.38
CA GLY A 13 6.02 -5.76 8.30
C GLY A 13 7.45 -5.56 8.82
N LEU A 14 8.43 -5.72 7.94
CA LEU A 14 9.82 -5.44 8.29
C LEU A 14 9.98 -3.93 8.57
N ASP A 15 10.74 -3.57 9.61
CA ASP A 15 11.08 -2.17 9.87
C ASP A 15 11.76 -1.57 8.62
N PRO A 16 11.23 -0.46 8.04
CA PRO A 16 11.81 0.19 6.88
C PRO A 16 13.28 0.61 7.06
N ASN A 17 13.74 0.77 8.30
CA ASN A 17 15.15 1.04 8.63
C ASN A 17 16.06 -0.17 8.40
N ILE A 18 15.52 -1.39 8.47
CA ILE A 18 16.28 -2.64 8.24
C ILE A 18 16.47 -2.87 6.74
N ALA A 19 15.39 -2.80 5.97
CA ALA A 19 15.45 -2.91 4.52
C ALA A 19 14.36 -2.06 3.87
N SER A 20 14.78 -1.13 3.02
CA SER A 20 13.90 -0.39 2.13
C SER A 20 14.40 -0.50 0.71
N HIS A 21 13.47 -0.62 -0.24
CA HIS A 21 13.79 -0.61 -1.66
C HIS A 21 13.61 0.80 -2.21
N LYS A 22 14.63 1.29 -2.92
CA LYS A 22 14.53 2.53 -3.70
C LYS A 22 14.41 2.16 -5.17
N ILE A 23 13.32 2.59 -5.80
CA ILE A 23 13.14 2.45 -7.24
C ILE A 23 14.05 3.47 -7.93
N PRO A 24 15.03 3.05 -8.75
CA PRO A 24 15.89 3.99 -9.46
C PRO A 24 15.09 4.74 -10.52
N LEU A 25 15.25 6.06 -10.55
CA LEU A 25 14.62 6.95 -11.52
C LEU A 25 15.69 7.61 -12.39
N TYR A 26 15.36 7.87 -13.66
CA TYR A 26 16.23 8.68 -14.51
C TYR A 26 16.27 10.13 -13.98
N PRO A 27 17.45 10.78 -13.98
CA PRO A 27 17.55 12.18 -13.59
C PRO A 27 16.64 13.06 -14.46
N GLY A 28 15.96 14.03 -13.84
CA GLY A 28 15.12 15.01 -14.54
C GLY A 28 13.74 14.52 -14.99
N VAL A 29 13.31 13.32 -14.58
CA VAL A 29 11.93 12.85 -14.85
C VAL A 29 10.95 13.50 -13.89
N GLU A 30 9.94 14.16 -14.44
CA GLU A 30 8.87 14.77 -13.66
C GLU A 30 7.80 13.74 -13.22
N PRO A 31 7.24 13.86 -12.01
CA PRO A 31 6.13 13.03 -11.57
C PRO A 31 4.89 13.22 -12.46
N LYS A 32 4.30 12.12 -12.92
CA LYS A 32 3.07 12.15 -13.72
C LYS A 32 1.87 11.67 -12.91
N LYS A 33 0.92 12.56 -12.63
CA LYS A 33 -0.35 12.19 -11.99
C LYS A 33 -1.20 11.36 -12.95
N GLN A 34 -1.45 10.10 -12.59
CA GLN A 34 -2.34 9.24 -13.37
C GLN A 34 -3.80 9.57 -13.07
N LYS A 35 -4.66 9.52 -14.10
CA LYS A 35 -6.10 9.71 -13.94
C LYS A 35 -6.70 8.50 -13.23
N LEU A 36 -7.53 8.76 -12.21
CA LEU A 36 -8.29 7.71 -11.53
C LEU A 36 -9.18 6.96 -12.53
N ARG A 37 -9.13 5.62 -12.45
CA ARG A 37 -9.97 4.76 -13.28
C ARG A 37 -11.31 4.54 -12.59
N ARG A 38 -12.39 4.51 -13.37
CA ARG A 38 -13.71 4.14 -12.85
C ARG A 38 -13.68 2.67 -12.44
N MET A 39 -14.03 2.41 -11.20
CA MET A 39 -14.23 1.07 -10.68
C MET A 39 -15.72 0.71 -10.75
N ARG A 40 -16.02 -0.57 -10.96
CA ARG A 40 -17.40 -1.06 -10.90
C ARG A 40 -17.94 -0.92 -9.46
N SER A 41 -19.23 -0.60 -9.32
CA SER A 41 -19.84 -0.35 -8.02
C SER A 41 -19.78 -1.56 -7.08
N ASP A 42 -19.96 -2.77 -7.61
CA ASP A 42 -19.90 -4.04 -6.87
C ASP A 42 -18.53 -4.29 -6.21
N LEU A 43 -17.44 -3.81 -6.83
CA LEU A 43 -16.10 -3.93 -6.28
C LEU A 43 -15.74 -2.79 -5.32
N SER A 44 -16.39 -1.64 -5.45
CA SER A 44 -16.03 -0.44 -4.70
C SER A 44 -16.14 -0.58 -3.19
N LEU A 45 -17.17 -1.29 -2.71
CA LEU A 45 -17.37 -1.56 -1.29
C LEU A 45 -16.28 -2.47 -0.74
N LYS A 46 -15.98 -3.58 -1.43
CA LYS A 46 -14.94 -4.53 -1.03
C LYS A 46 -13.55 -3.89 -1.01
N VAL A 47 -13.24 -3.05 -1.99
CA VAL A 47 -11.97 -2.32 -2.03
C VAL A 47 -11.86 -1.35 -0.86
N LYS A 48 -12.95 -0.65 -0.52
CA LYS A 48 -12.95 0.26 0.64
C LYS A 48 -12.70 -0.49 1.95
N GLU A 49 -13.34 -1.64 2.15
CA GLU A 49 -13.12 -2.49 3.32
C GLU A 49 -11.66 -2.95 3.41
N GLU A 50 -11.09 -3.40 2.30
CA GLU A 50 -9.72 -3.91 2.26
C GLU A 50 -8.67 -2.81 2.49
N VAL A 51 -8.86 -1.64 1.87
CA VAL A 51 -8.00 -0.45 2.10
C VAL A 51 -8.05 -0.02 3.57
N THR A 52 -9.22 -0.09 4.21
CA THR A 52 -9.37 0.26 5.63
C THR A 52 -8.56 -0.68 6.52
N LYS A 53 -8.60 -1.99 6.26
CA LYS A 53 -7.78 -2.97 6.99
C LYS A 53 -6.28 -2.70 6.80
N GLN A 54 -5.84 -2.44 5.57
CA GLN A 54 -4.43 -2.18 5.31
C GLN A 54 -3.91 -0.90 6.00
N LEU A 55 -4.76 0.13 6.11
CA LEU A 55 -4.46 1.34 6.89
C LEU A 55 -4.34 1.04 8.39
N GLU A 56 -5.27 0.24 8.94
CA GLU A 56 -5.26 -0.15 10.36
C GLU A 56 -3.96 -0.87 10.75
N PHE A 57 -3.44 -1.73 9.87
CA PHE A 57 -2.19 -2.45 10.05
C PHE A 57 -0.95 -1.73 9.51
N SER A 58 -1.08 -0.44 9.15
CA SER A 58 0.04 0.40 8.69
C SER A 58 0.81 -0.15 7.48
N PHE A 59 0.18 -0.97 6.64
CA PHE A 59 0.78 -1.43 5.38
C PHE A 59 0.79 -0.36 4.30
N ILE A 60 -0.18 0.54 4.35
CA ILE A 60 -0.28 1.69 3.47
C ILE A 60 -0.47 2.95 4.31
N GLU A 61 -0.08 4.08 3.75
CA GLU A 61 -0.23 5.40 4.37
C GLU A 61 -0.81 6.40 3.37
N VAL A 62 -1.47 7.43 3.90
CA VAL A 62 -2.01 8.51 3.06
C VAL A 62 -0.88 9.44 2.67
N SER A 63 -0.43 9.34 1.42
CA SER A 63 0.57 10.27 0.88
C SER A 63 -0.08 11.56 0.39
N ARG A 64 0.57 12.69 0.69
CA ARG A 64 0.19 14.01 0.18
C ARG A 64 1.16 14.39 -0.93
N HIS A 65 0.65 14.48 -2.15
CA HIS A 65 1.42 14.95 -3.30
C HIS A 65 0.81 16.28 -3.77
N THR A 66 1.61 17.35 -3.78
CA THR A 66 1.27 18.69 -4.29
C THR A 66 1.24 18.71 -5.81
#